data_AF-A0A3B1AYA4-F1
#
_entry.id   AF-A0A3B1AYA4-F1
#
_cell.length_a   1.000
_cell.length_b   1.000
_cell.length_c   1.000
_cell.angle_alpha   90.00
_cell.angle_beta   90.00
_cell.angle_gamma   90.00
#
_symmetry.space_group_name_H-M   'P 1'
#
loop_
_entity.id
_entity.type
_entity.pdbx_description
1 polymer ?
#
loop_
_entity_poly.entity_id
_entity_poly.type
_entity_poly.pdbx_seq_one_letter_code
_entity_poly.pdbx_strand_id
1 'polypeptide(L)'
;MNGTKDRKERISCPKSGTWGSSSQDLVRLSTLLIESSKDYALKYDRNISIYALAGIPVLFSALRALLLEANNGMYGRGKSESKLHDLNKINELKFVDKYYNLGNDALENLRLAYEVRNEIVHPSHMPAGTPDGTPEYLSVLRKRGLLQSGIWLDQLQSHKLILWIAEVIKNVASKVLEEHHADQESKQDHLCSWSRYKMSKL
;
A
#
# COMPACT_ATOMS: atom_id res chain seq x y z
N MET A 1 -13.38 -30.92 -5.28
CA MET A 1 -12.18 -30.24 -4.72
C MET A 1 -12.52 -28.76 -4.55
N ASN A 2 -12.70 -28.29 -3.32
CA ASN A 2 -13.15 -26.91 -3.06
C ASN A 2 -11.95 -25.96 -2.99
N GLY A 3 -11.75 -25.15 -4.02
CA GLY A 3 -10.68 -24.13 -4.07
C GLY A 3 -10.69 -23.14 -2.90
N THR A 4 -11.80 -22.99 -2.19
CA THR A 4 -11.89 -22.18 -0.96
C THR A 4 -11.12 -22.78 0.22
N LYS A 5 -11.13 -24.12 0.37
CA LYS A 5 -10.35 -24.80 1.42
C LYS A 5 -8.85 -24.72 1.10
N ASP A 6 -8.48 -24.98 -0.15
CA ASP A 6 -7.11 -24.83 -0.65
C ASP A 6 -6.58 -23.40 -0.48
N ARG A 7 -7.39 -22.37 -0.81
CA ARG A 7 -7.03 -20.97 -0.60
C ARG A 7 -6.77 -20.67 0.89
N LYS A 8 -7.65 -21.14 1.78
CA LYS A 8 -7.50 -20.91 3.23
C LYS A 8 -6.23 -21.57 3.75
N GLU A 9 -5.96 -22.81 3.33
CA GLU A 9 -4.74 -23.54 3.69
C GLU A 9 -3.47 -22.87 3.15
N ARG A 10 -3.46 -22.38 1.90
CA ARG A 10 -2.32 -21.64 1.34
C ARG A 10 -2.02 -20.34 2.07
N ILE A 11 -3.04 -19.69 2.66
CA ILE A 11 -2.88 -18.48 3.47
C ILE A 11 -2.36 -18.81 4.88
N SER A 12 -2.81 -19.92 5.47
CA SER A 12 -2.47 -20.27 6.86
C SER A 12 -1.22 -21.14 7.02
N CYS A 13 -0.87 -21.95 6.02
CA CYS A 13 0.19 -22.96 6.07
C CYS A 13 1.18 -22.78 4.90
N PRO A 14 2.20 -21.92 5.04
CA PRO A 14 3.17 -21.67 3.99
C PRO A 14 4.08 -22.91 3.87
N LYS A 15 4.29 -23.36 2.63
CA LYS A 15 5.25 -24.42 2.34
C LYS A 15 6.65 -23.83 2.42
N SER A 16 7.53 -24.41 3.25
CA SER A 16 8.94 -24.05 3.25
C SER A 16 9.58 -24.36 1.90
N GLY A 17 10.44 -23.47 1.40
CA GLY A 17 11.23 -23.68 0.17
C GLY A 17 10.64 -23.16 -1.14
N THR A 18 9.50 -22.47 -1.14
CA THR A 18 8.99 -21.79 -2.36
C THR A 18 9.68 -20.44 -2.58
N TRP A 19 10.29 -20.28 -3.76
CA TRP A 19 10.91 -19.04 -4.23
C TRP A 19 9.82 -18.13 -4.82
N GLY A 20 9.19 -17.32 -3.98
CA GLY A 20 8.16 -16.36 -4.41
C GLY A 20 7.29 -15.89 -3.25
N SER A 21 7.11 -14.58 -3.13
CA SER A 21 6.26 -13.93 -2.14
C SER A 21 5.16 -13.17 -2.87
N SER A 22 3.92 -13.30 -2.39
CA SER A 22 2.79 -12.57 -2.95
C SER A 22 2.97 -11.06 -2.76
N SER A 23 3.60 -10.64 -1.65
CA SER A 23 3.92 -9.22 -1.46
C SER A 23 4.91 -8.72 -2.52
N GLN A 24 5.94 -9.50 -2.87
CA GLN A 24 6.88 -9.12 -3.93
C GLN A 24 6.25 -9.06 -5.32
N ASP A 25 5.38 -10.00 -5.65
CA ASP A 25 4.65 -9.99 -6.94
C ASP A 25 3.76 -8.74 -7.05
N LEU A 26 3.07 -8.38 -5.98
CA LEU A 26 2.21 -7.18 -5.94
C LEU A 26 3.02 -5.87 -5.90
N VAL A 27 4.18 -5.84 -5.22
CA VAL A 27 5.12 -4.71 -5.29
C VAL A 27 5.63 -4.52 -6.72
N ARG A 28 5.96 -5.61 -7.41
CA ARG A 28 6.36 -5.55 -8.81
C ARG A 28 5.24 -4.99 -9.70
N LEU A 29 4.01 -5.50 -9.54
CA LEU A 29 2.87 -5.00 -10.31
C LEU A 29 2.59 -3.51 -10.04
N SER A 30 2.60 -3.09 -8.77
CA SER A 30 2.43 -1.67 -8.42
C SER A 30 3.55 -0.81 -8.97
N THR A 31 4.80 -1.30 -9.00
CA THR A 31 5.92 -0.58 -9.64
C THR A 31 5.66 -0.36 -11.12
N LEU A 32 5.21 -1.38 -11.87
CA LEU A 32 4.86 -1.25 -13.28
C LEU A 32 3.73 -0.24 -13.51
N LEU A 33 2.73 -0.21 -12.61
CA LEU A 33 1.64 0.76 -12.66
C LEU A 33 2.13 2.19 -12.36
N ILE A 34 3.10 2.36 -11.45
CA ILE A 34 3.72 3.66 -11.16
C ILE A 34 4.61 4.13 -12.32
N GLU A 35 5.32 3.24 -12.98
CA GLU A 35 6.09 3.54 -14.20
C GLU A 35 5.16 3.98 -15.33
N SER A 36 4.07 3.23 -15.55
CA SER A 36 3.02 3.60 -16.51
C SER A 36 2.36 4.93 -16.15
N SER A 37 2.21 5.20 -14.85
CA SER A 37 1.71 6.46 -14.31
C SER A 37 2.64 7.63 -14.65
N LYS A 38 3.95 7.44 -14.56
CA LYS A 38 4.97 8.43 -14.93
C LYS A 38 4.88 8.76 -16.42
N ASP A 39 4.86 7.73 -17.27
CA ASP A 39 4.81 7.88 -18.73
C ASP A 39 3.51 8.55 -19.18
N TYR A 40 2.40 8.28 -18.51
CA TYR A 40 1.14 8.97 -18.75
C TYR A 40 1.25 10.44 -18.34
N ALA A 41 1.66 10.72 -17.10
CA ALA A 41 1.78 12.09 -16.59
C ALA A 41 2.70 12.96 -17.47
N LEU A 42 3.82 12.42 -17.96
CA LEU A 42 4.73 13.13 -18.88
C LEU A 42 4.09 13.57 -20.20
N LYS A 43 3.05 12.86 -20.68
CA LYS A 43 2.36 13.19 -21.93
C LYS A 43 1.31 14.30 -21.78
N TYR A 44 0.92 14.61 -20.55
CA TYR A 44 -0.13 15.56 -20.26
C TYR A 44 0.41 16.72 -19.41
N ASP A 45 0.04 16.83 -18.13
CA ASP A 45 0.34 17.97 -17.25
C ASP A 45 1.46 17.69 -16.22
N ARG A 46 2.19 16.58 -16.38
CA ARG A 46 3.18 16.05 -15.41
C ARG A 46 2.60 15.64 -14.06
N ASN A 47 1.29 15.42 -13.95
CA ASN A 47 0.68 14.88 -12.75
C ASN A 47 -0.54 13.98 -12.99
N ILE A 48 -1.29 14.11 -14.06
CA ILE A 48 -2.51 13.34 -14.31
C ILE A 48 -2.12 11.90 -14.62
N SER A 49 -2.82 10.96 -14.03
CA SER A 49 -2.57 9.54 -14.26
C SER A 49 -3.75 8.67 -13.84
N ILE A 50 -4.37 8.05 -14.84
CA ILE A 50 -5.42 7.04 -14.65
C ILE A 50 -4.91 5.82 -13.87
N TYR A 51 -3.61 5.53 -13.95
CA TYR A 51 -3.00 4.37 -13.31
C TYR A 51 -2.97 4.48 -11.78
N ALA A 52 -3.11 5.68 -11.22
CA ALA A 52 -3.22 5.89 -9.78
C ALA A 52 -4.38 5.09 -9.18
N LEU A 53 -5.52 5.03 -9.87
CA LEU A 53 -6.73 4.33 -9.43
C LEU A 53 -6.55 2.82 -9.28
N ALA A 54 -5.68 2.21 -10.09
CA ALA A 54 -5.35 0.79 -9.97
C ALA A 54 -4.13 0.55 -9.06
N GLY A 55 -3.10 1.39 -9.17
CA GLY A 55 -1.83 1.20 -8.46
C GLY A 55 -1.97 1.35 -6.94
N ILE A 56 -2.80 2.28 -6.46
CA ILE A 56 -3.03 2.49 -5.03
C ILE A 56 -3.63 1.23 -4.37
N PRO A 57 -4.76 0.66 -4.83
CA PRO A 57 -5.28 -0.60 -4.29
C PRO A 57 -4.27 -1.77 -4.33
N VAL A 58 -3.46 -1.87 -5.39
CA VAL A 58 -2.43 -2.91 -5.50
C VAL A 58 -1.33 -2.73 -4.43
N LEU A 59 -0.90 -1.49 -4.15
CA LEU A 59 0.06 -1.21 -3.06
C LEU A 59 -0.48 -1.65 -1.69
N PHE A 60 -1.75 -1.38 -1.40
CA PHE A 60 -2.37 -1.84 -0.16
C PHE A 60 -2.49 -3.37 -0.09
N SER A 61 -2.77 -4.00 -1.23
CA SER A 61 -2.77 -5.47 -1.33
C SER A 61 -1.37 -6.05 -1.08
N ALA A 62 -0.33 -5.39 -1.58
CA ALA A 62 1.06 -5.75 -1.33
C ALA A 62 1.41 -5.62 0.17
N LEU A 63 1.01 -4.52 0.82
CA LEU A 63 1.22 -4.33 2.26
C LEU A 63 0.52 -5.42 3.07
N ARG A 64 -0.73 -5.75 2.71
CA ARG A 64 -1.48 -6.82 3.37
C ARG A 64 -0.77 -8.17 3.25
N ALA A 65 -0.30 -8.52 2.04
CA ALA A 65 0.46 -9.72 1.82
C ALA A 65 1.75 -9.73 2.67
N LEU A 66 2.46 -8.60 2.73
CA LEU A 66 3.69 -8.47 3.52
C LEU A 66 3.43 -8.74 5.01
N LEU A 67 2.37 -8.16 5.58
CA LEU A 67 2.00 -8.37 6.98
C LEU A 67 1.66 -9.82 7.26
N LEU A 68 0.94 -10.50 6.37
CA LEU A 68 0.64 -11.94 6.51
C LEU A 68 1.91 -12.78 6.48
N GLU A 69 2.77 -12.56 5.48
CA GLU A 69 4.02 -13.29 5.29
C GLU A 69 4.97 -13.10 6.49
N ALA A 70 5.12 -11.85 6.95
CA ALA A 70 5.96 -11.49 8.10
C ALA A 70 5.49 -12.18 9.40
N ASN A 71 4.19 -12.07 9.72
CA ASN A 71 3.62 -12.62 10.95
C ASN A 71 3.45 -14.14 10.93
N ASN A 72 3.60 -14.77 9.76
CA ASN A 72 3.67 -16.22 9.64
C ASN A 72 5.10 -16.77 9.75
N GLY A 73 6.09 -15.89 9.93
CA GLY A 73 7.48 -16.26 10.10
C GLY A 73 8.23 -16.54 8.79
N MET A 74 7.70 -16.11 7.64
CA MET A 74 8.32 -16.35 6.33
C MET A 74 9.75 -15.78 6.25
N TYR A 75 10.04 -14.71 6.99
CA TYR A 75 11.35 -14.03 7.01
C TYR A 75 12.28 -14.47 8.15
N GLY A 76 11.93 -15.56 8.83
CA GLY A 76 12.77 -16.18 9.87
C GLY A 76 12.55 -15.65 11.29
N ARG A 77 11.79 -14.56 11.50
CA ARG A 77 11.41 -14.07 12.84
C ARG A 77 9.93 -13.70 12.94
N GLY A 78 9.45 -13.62 14.18
CA GLY A 78 8.18 -12.96 14.52
C GLY A 78 6.92 -13.73 14.12
N LYS A 79 7.00 -15.06 13.97
CA LYS A 79 5.80 -15.90 13.82
C LYS A 79 4.90 -15.72 15.06
N SER A 80 3.63 -15.36 14.84
CA SER A 80 2.68 -15.18 15.93
C SER A 80 1.25 -15.49 15.47
N GLU A 81 0.68 -16.56 16.01
CA GLU A 81 -0.69 -16.97 15.69
C GLU A 81 -1.74 -15.96 16.19
N SER A 82 -1.48 -15.31 17.32
CA SER A 82 -2.36 -14.26 17.84
C SER A 82 -2.35 -13.02 16.95
N LYS A 83 -1.17 -12.57 16.48
CA LYS A 83 -1.06 -11.49 15.50
C LYS A 83 -1.77 -11.86 14.19
N LEU A 84 -1.58 -13.08 13.67
CA LEU A 84 -2.28 -13.53 12.44
C LEU A 84 -3.81 -13.57 12.61
N HIS A 85 -4.30 -14.02 13.76
CA HIS A 85 -5.72 -14.02 14.07
C HIS A 85 -6.29 -12.59 14.10
N ASP A 86 -5.58 -11.65 14.73
CA ASP A 86 -5.98 -10.25 14.77
C ASP A 86 -5.97 -9.62 13.38
N LEU A 87 -4.92 -9.88 12.58
CA LEU A 87 -4.81 -9.39 11.21
C LEU A 87 -6.03 -9.79 10.38
N ASN A 88 -6.64 -10.96 10.62
CA ASN A 88 -7.88 -11.39 9.96
C ASN A 88 -9.17 -10.70 10.45
N LYS A 89 -9.14 -10.06 11.62
CA LYS A 89 -10.29 -9.37 12.22
C LYS A 89 -10.28 -7.86 12.03
N ILE A 90 -9.10 -7.25 11.98
CA ILE A 90 -8.93 -5.79 11.84
C ILE A 90 -8.24 -5.45 10.52
N ASN A 91 -8.46 -4.24 10.03
CA ASN A 91 -7.76 -3.72 8.85
C ASN A 91 -6.28 -3.47 9.16
N GLU A 92 -5.47 -3.29 8.12
CA GLU A 92 -4.03 -3.18 8.27
C GLU A 92 -3.60 -1.90 8.97
N LEU A 93 -4.37 -0.80 8.86
CA LEU A 93 -4.14 0.42 9.65
C LEU A 93 -4.16 0.13 11.15
N LYS A 94 -5.26 -0.45 11.66
CA LYS A 94 -5.40 -0.79 13.09
C LYS A 94 -4.38 -1.84 13.52
N PHE A 95 -4.06 -2.77 12.63
CA PHE A 95 -3.06 -3.79 12.91
C PHE A 95 -1.66 -3.19 13.07
N VAL A 96 -1.28 -2.30 12.16
CA VAL A 96 0.03 -1.64 12.16
C VAL A 96 0.18 -0.73 13.39
N ASP A 97 -0.85 0.03 13.72
CA ASP A 97 -0.92 0.86 14.94
C ASP A 97 -0.69 0.02 16.20
N LYS A 98 -1.41 -1.11 16.32
CA LYS A 98 -1.33 -2.00 17.48
C LYS A 98 0.04 -2.67 17.64
N TYR A 99 0.70 -3.04 16.55
CA TYR A 99 1.82 -4.00 16.60
C TYR A 99 3.19 -3.47 16.15
N TYR A 100 3.26 -2.39 15.37
CA TYR A 100 4.52 -1.96 14.75
C TYR A 100 5.02 -0.58 15.22
N ASN A 101 4.35 0.04 16.20
CA ASN A 101 4.71 1.31 16.83
C ASN A 101 5.28 2.33 15.82
N LEU A 102 4.46 2.70 14.85
CA LEU A 102 4.82 3.76 13.92
C LEU A 102 4.80 5.10 14.67
N GLY A 103 5.79 5.96 14.41
CA GLY A 103 5.72 7.34 14.89
C GLY A 103 4.43 8.04 14.41
N ASN A 104 3.92 8.98 15.21
CA ASN A 104 2.63 9.64 14.97
C ASN A 104 2.46 10.15 13.53
N ASP A 105 3.49 10.77 12.97
CA ASP A 105 3.46 11.30 11.60
C ASP A 105 3.31 10.21 10.53
N ALA A 106 3.98 9.06 10.73
CA ALA A 106 3.88 7.93 9.80
C ALA A 106 2.50 7.27 9.88
N LEU A 107 1.94 7.16 11.09
CA LEU A 107 0.61 6.61 11.31
C LEU A 107 -0.47 7.52 10.70
N GLU A 108 -0.37 8.83 10.87
CA GLU A 108 -1.33 9.77 10.30
C GLU A 108 -1.27 9.79 8.77
N ASN A 109 -0.07 9.73 8.19
CA ASN A 109 0.07 9.58 6.74
C ASN A 109 -0.51 8.25 6.24
N LEU A 110 -0.35 7.15 6.99
CA LEU A 110 -0.99 5.86 6.65
C LEU A 110 -2.52 5.97 6.73
N ARG A 111 -3.07 6.65 7.74
CA ARG A 111 -4.51 6.91 7.86
C ARG A 111 -5.05 7.66 6.64
N LEU A 112 -4.40 8.76 6.24
CA LEU A 112 -4.78 9.52 5.05
C LEU A 112 -4.71 8.67 3.78
N ALA A 113 -3.66 7.86 3.62
CA ALA A 113 -3.53 6.96 2.47
C ALA A 113 -4.63 5.89 2.45
N TYR A 114 -5.06 5.41 3.63
CA TYR A 114 -6.18 4.48 3.77
C TYR A 114 -7.50 5.08 3.30
N GLU A 115 -7.77 6.32 3.68
CA GLU A 115 -8.98 7.02 3.24
C GLU A 115 -9.00 7.22 1.72
N VAL A 116 -7.85 7.56 1.11
CA VAL A 116 -7.73 7.60 -0.35
C VAL A 116 -8.05 6.25 -0.98
N ARG A 117 -7.50 5.15 -0.44
CA ARG A 117 -7.82 3.80 -0.94
C ARG A 117 -9.30 3.47 -0.79
N ASN A 118 -9.94 3.89 0.30
CA ASN A 118 -11.37 3.66 0.50
C ASN A 118 -12.20 4.41 -0.53
N GLU A 119 -11.87 5.67 -0.81
CA GLU A 119 -12.55 6.48 -1.83
C GLU A 119 -12.36 5.92 -3.25
N ILE A 120 -11.27 5.21 -3.53
CA ILE A 120 -11.09 4.50 -4.82
C ILE A 120 -11.93 3.23 -4.88
N VAL A 121 -11.92 2.41 -3.83
CA VAL A 121 -12.54 1.07 -3.83
C VAL A 121 -14.04 1.12 -3.53
N HIS A 122 -14.47 2.12 -2.77
CA HIS A 122 -15.85 2.36 -2.35
C HIS A 122 -16.19 3.84 -2.59
N PRO A 123 -16.24 4.28 -3.85
CA PRO A 123 -16.43 5.69 -4.16
C PRO A 123 -17.77 6.19 -3.64
N SER A 124 -17.75 7.34 -2.97
CA SER A 124 -18.99 8.06 -2.66
C SER A 124 -19.65 8.53 -3.95
N HIS A 125 -20.95 8.26 -4.09
CA HIS A 125 -21.76 8.76 -5.20
C HIS A 125 -22.27 10.19 -4.96
N MET A 126 -22.12 10.70 -3.74
CA MET A 126 -22.57 12.04 -3.37
C MET A 126 -21.40 13.03 -3.41
N PRO A 127 -21.62 14.27 -3.91
CA PRO A 127 -20.61 15.32 -3.87
C PRO A 127 -20.15 15.63 -2.43
N ALA A 128 -18.88 15.98 -2.26
CA ALA A 128 -18.28 16.29 -0.97
C ALA A 128 -18.87 17.56 -0.28
N GLY A 129 -19.56 18.43 -1.02
CA GLY A 129 -20.14 19.66 -0.48
C GLY A 129 -19.15 20.80 -0.21
N THR A 130 -17.86 20.60 -0.46
CA THR A 130 -16.79 21.61 -0.36
C THR A 130 -16.62 22.40 -1.67
N PRO A 131 -16.14 23.66 -1.65
CA PRO A 131 -15.97 24.49 -2.85
C PRO A 131 -15.13 23.85 -3.97
N ASP A 132 -14.13 23.06 -3.58
CA ASP A 132 -13.18 22.37 -4.46
C ASP A 132 -13.53 20.89 -4.69
N GLY A 133 -14.66 20.41 -4.16
CA GLY A 133 -15.11 19.03 -4.30
C GLY A 133 -14.28 17.96 -3.59
N THR A 134 -13.36 18.34 -2.69
CA THR A 134 -12.55 17.42 -1.87
C THR A 134 -13.23 17.16 -0.53
N PRO A 135 -13.44 15.90 -0.10
CA PRO A 135 -13.90 15.61 1.26
C PRO A 135 -13.03 16.30 2.32
N GLU A 136 -13.67 16.87 3.35
CA GLU A 136 -12.98 17.72 4.35
C GLU A 136 -11.81 16.98 5.04
N TYR A 137 -12.00 15.70 5.33
CA TYR A 137 -10.99 14.83 5.93
C TYR A 137 -9.78 14.54 5.01
N LEU A 138 -9.86 14.86 3.72
CA LEU A 138 -8.75 14.79 2.74
C LEU A 138 -8.26 16.16 2.27
N SER A 139 -8.80 17.26 2.82
CA SER A 139 -8.39 18.63 2.47
C SER A 139 -6.87 18.87 2.64
N VAL A 140 -6.24 18.15 3.58
CA VAL A 140 -4.78 18.20 3.79
C VAL A 140 -4.00 17.71 2.55
N LEU A 141 -4.51 16.72 1.82
CA LEU A 141 -3.84 16.23 0.60
C LEU A 141 -3.90 17.26 -0.52
N ARG A 142 -5.02 18.01 -0.62
CA ARG A 142 -5.10 19.17 -1.52
C ARG A 142 -4.09 20.25 -1.15
N LYS A 143 -4.02 20.62 0.14
CA LYS A 143 -3.06 21.62 0.62
C LYS A 143 -1.61 21.23 0.34
N ARG A 144 -1.31 19.92 0.32
CA ARG A 144 0.00 19.37 -0.07
C ARG A 144 0.24 19.34 -1.60
N GLY A 145 -0.73 19.74 -2.42
CA GLY A 145 -0.62 19.69 -3.87
C GLY A 145 -0.57 18.26 -4.43
N LEU A 146 -1.15 17.29 -3.71
CA LEU A 146 -1.13 15.88 -4.09
C LEU A 146 -2.32 15.50 -4.98
N LEU A 147 -3.37 16.30 -5.06
CA LEU A 147 -4.59 15.99 -5.81
C LEU A 147 -4.63 16.72 -7.15
N GLN A 148 -5.36 16.14 -8.11
CA GLN A 148 -5.72 16.81 -9.36
C GLN A 148 -6.87 17.82 -9.19
N SER A 149 -7.10 18.63 -10.22
CA SER A 149 -8.34 19.40 -10.36
C SER A 149 -9.46 18.52 -10.94
N GLY A 150 -10.72 18.97 -10.86
CA GLY A 150 -11.88 18.26 -11.41
C GLY A 150 -12.81 17.68 -10.36
N ILE A 151 -13.68 16.76 -10.78
CA ILE A 151 -14.60 16.04 -9.87
C ILE A 151 -13.82 15.04 -9.01
N TRP A 152 -14.38 14.60 -7.88
CA TRP A 152 -13.66 13.84 -6.86
C TRP A 152 -12.81 12.68 -7.40
N LEU A 153 -13.35 11.84 -8.28
CA LEU A 153 -12.60 10.72 -8.85
C LEU A 153 -11.41 11.18 -9.73
N ASP A 154 -11.55 12.28 -10.45
CA ASP A 154 -10.47 12.86 -11.25
C ASP A 154 -9.35 13.37 -10.34
N GLN A 155 -9.70 13.93 -9.19
CA GLN A 155 -8.74 14.42 -8.19
C GLN A 155 -7.78 13.31 -7.72
N LEU A 156 -8.25 12.07 -7.66
CA LEU A 156 -7.49 10.89 -7.27
C LEU A 156 -6.57 10.35 -8.39
N GLN A 157 -6.76 10.78 -9.64
CA GLN A 157 -5.92 10.41 -10.79
C GLN A 157 -4.62 11.21 -10.82
N SER A 158 -3.86 11.15 -9.72
CA SER A 158 -2.66 11.95 -9.50
C SER A 158 -1.42 11.06 -9.35
N HIS A 159 -0.42 11.33 -10.18
CA HIS A 159 0.90 10.71 -10.15
C HIS A 159 1.64 11.08 -8.85
N LYS A 160 1.56 12.35 -8.43
CA LYS A 160 2.10 12.79 -7.14
C LYS A 160 1.45 12.04 -5.97
N LEU A 161 0.14 11.79 -6.04
CA LEU A 161 -0.59 11.05 -5.01
C LEU A 161 -0.08 9.61 -4.88
N ILE A 162 0.00 8.87 -5.98
CA ILE A 162 0.47 7.47 -5.93
C ILE A 162 1.93 7.38 -5.48
N LEU A 163 2.80 8.33 -5.87
CA LEU A 163 4.19 8.38 -5.36
C LEU A 163 4.26 8.65 -3.86
N TRP A 164 3.44 9.58 -3.36
CA TRP A 164 3.34 9.85 -1.93
C TRP A 164 2.86 8.62 -1.16
N ILE A 165 1.81 7.93 -1.64
CA ILE A 165 1.31 6.70 -1.03
C ILE A 165 2.37 5.60 -1.07
N ALA A 166 3.11 5.46 -2.17
CA ALA A 166 4.20 4.48 -2.27
C ALA A 166 5.28 4.72 -1.20
N GLU A 167 5.64 5.98 -0.93
CA GLU A 167 6.55 6.35 0.16
C GLU A 167 5.98 5.99 1.54
N VAL A 168 4.69 6.30 1.79
CA VAL A 168 4.01 5.93 3.04
C VAL A 168 4.07 4.42 3.26
N ILE A 169 3.67 3.63 2.26
CA ILE A 169 3.66 2.17 2.33
C ILE A 169 5.08 1.61 2.48
N LYS A 170 6.07 2.17 1.77
CA LYS A 170 7.48 1.79 1.93
C LYS A 170 7.96 1.99 3.37
N ASN A 171 7.55 3.06 4.05
CA ASN A 171 7.93 3.32 5.44
C ASN A 171 7.34 2.27 6.40
N VAL A 172 6.07 1.89 6.19
CA VAL A 172 5.46 0.77 6.93
C VAL A 172 6.19 -0.53 6.64
N ALA A 173 6.40 -0.85 5.36
CA ALA A 173 7.11 -2.06 4.95
C ALA A 173 8.51 -2.12 5.55
N SER A 174 9.22 -0.99 5.63
CA SER A 174 10.54 -0.92 6.25
C SER A 174 10.49 -1.36 7.70
N LYS A 175 9.52 -0.86 8.48
CA LYS A 175 9.35 -1.22 9.88
C LYS A 175 9.02 -2.69 10.07
N VAL A 176 8.12 -3.24 9.24
CA VAL A 176 7.77 -4.67 9.27
C VAL A 176 8.99 -5.53 8.95
N LEU A 177 9.75 -5.17 7.92
CA LEU A 177 10.93 -5.93 7.50
C LEU A 177 12.06 -5.86 8.55
N GLU A 178 12.25 -4.73 9.21
CA GLU A 178 13.20 -4.59 10.32
C GLU A 178 12.87 -5.51 11.50
N GLU A 179 11.59 -5.70 11.83
CA GLU A 179 11.16 -6.55 12.95
C GLU A 179 11.23 -8.05 12.60
N HIS A 180 10.99 -8.42 11.33
CA HIS A 180 10.77 -9.82 10.95
C HIS A 180 11.91 -10.49 10.18
N HIS A 181 12.82 -9.76 9.54
CA HIS A 181 13.93 -10.38 8.83
C HIS A 181 15.02 -10.89 9.78
N ALA A 182 15.37 -12.16 9.64
CA ALA A 182 16.52 -12.76 10.32
C ALA A 182 17.85 -12.41 9.64
N ASP A 183 17.84 -12.34 8.32
CA ASP A 183 19.00 -12.10 7.47
C ASP A 183 19.03 -10.66 6.95
N GLN A 184 20.22 -10.03 7.02
CA GLN A 184 20.38 -8.63 6.69
C GLN A 184 20.42 -8.39 5.18
N GLU A 185 21.02 -9.29 4.40
CA GLU A 185 21.14 -9.18 2.94
C GLU A 185 19.76 -9.29 2.28
N SER A 186 19.03 -10.35 2.60
CA SER A 186 17.64 -10.58 2.16
C SER A 186 16.73 -9.41 2.52
N LYS A 187 16.90 -8.82 3.71
CA LYS A 187 16.17 -7.60 4.10
C LYS A 187 16.45 -6.44 3.15
N GLN A 188 17.72 -6.19 2.80
CA GLN A 188 18.07 -5.09 1.89
C GLN A 188 17.48 -5.30 0.50
N ASP A 189 17.56 -6.51 -0.05
CA ASP A 189 16.96 -6.84 -1.35
C ASP A 189 15.44 -6.58 -1.35
N HIS A 190 14.76 -6.96 -0.27
CA HIS A 190 13.34 -6.69 -0.10
C HIS A 190 13.06 -5.19 -0.06
N LEU A 191 13.81 -4.41 0.74
CA LEU A 191 13.67 -2.95 0.83
C LEU A 191 13.94 -2.25 -0.50
N CYS A 192 14.89 -2.78 -1.29
CA CYS A 192 15.17 -2.30 -2.64
C CYS A 192 13.94 -2.44 -3.54
N SER A 193 13.24 -3.58 -3.51
CA SER A 193 11.98 -3.77 -4.25
C SER A 193 10.92 -2.73 -3.86
N TRP A 194 10.72 -2.48 -2.57
CA TRP A 194 9.77 -1.48 -2.07
C TRP A 194 10.17 -0.03 -2.41
N SER A 195 11.44 0.21 -2.76
CA SER A 195 11.95 1.55 -3.08
C SER A 195 12.00 1.84 -4.59
N ARG A 196 11.64 0.88 -5.46
CA ARG A 196 11.74 1.04 -6.93
C ARG A 196 10.91 2.18 -7.49
N TYR A 197 9.78 2.54 -6.86
CA TYR A 197 8.97 3.69 -7.27
C TYR A 197 9.75 5.01 -7.32
N LYS A 198 10.88 5.13 -6.60
CA LYS A 198 11.73 6.34 -6.64
C LYS A 198 12.29 6.63 -8.03
N MET A 199 12.47 5.61 -8.88
CA MET A 199 12.88 5.77 -10.27
C MET A 199 11.79 6.44 -11.15
N SER A 200 10.56 6.49 -10.62
CA SER A 200 9.40 7.04 -11.31
C SER A 200 9.05 8.47 -10.88
N LYS A 201 9.87 9.15 -10.07
CA LYS A 201 9.67 10.58 -9.76
C LYS A 201 9.84 11.46 -11.01
N LEU A 202 9.07 12.55 -11.08
CA LEU A 202 9.05 13.55 -12.16
C LEU A 202 9.73 14.87 -11.81
#